data_AF-W2T128-F1
#
_entry.id   AF-W2T128-F1
#
_cell.length_a   1.000
_cell.length_b   1.000
_cell.length_c   1.000
_cell.angle_alpha   90.00
_cell.angle_beta   90.00
_cell.angle_gamma   90.00
#
_symmetry.space_group_name_H-M   'P 1'
#
loop_
_entity.id
_entity.type
_entity.pdbx_description
1 polymer ?
#
loop_
_entity_poly.entity_id
_entity_poly.type
_entity_poly.pdbx_seq_one_letter_code
_entity_poly.pdbx_strand_id
1 'polypeptide(L)'
;MELYLEQSSVGEIIEVVPGRPAVVDNDPITIERQYMHDLNEQAVTIITAVVTKFPGTIFSLPQAPELLNSLVSNIDLVPEIKLRHWIKKGWKAVMVFCPSERWSLLTEFFTRISSSMHVRLQKMWDEVSHIDYDSEPTEEELFYEHLTCVISREYVNFLRFCYIPSEGEERKTHAITPLGEWLFTNNVGLSQVIMTVFTSLTFRDSQLALRAMPLCKVLSEKLVECYDDEVGVYMLVCAIRSLQLHGADEVAGTPLIGLVFHIYCALRRFSDSLPQVLLQIPDVTTEIVEAFDSKIRAMIAGDEILLEKQKKEMARRLLKGVITLTVGEQHKKPVYLRPLPPIEKRRRVENENDDFADIALLFAEGRD
;
A
#
# COMPACT_ATOMS: atom_id res chain seq x y z
N MET A 1 -57.23 -8.41 22.01
CA MET A 1 -56.40 -7.69 23.00
C MET A 1 -54.95 -7.89 22.55
N GLU A 2 -54.60 -7.17 21.48
CA GLU A 2 -53.60 -6.07 21.50
C GLU A 2 -52.18 -6.66 21.55
N LEU A 3 -51.52 -6.97 20.42
CA LEU A 3 -50.88 -6.04 19.46
C LEU A 3 -50.20 -4.85 20.16
N TYR A 4 -48.93 -5.05 20.53
CA TYR A 4 -47.96 -3.96 20.69
C TYR A 4 -46.80 -4.20 19.71
N LEU A 5 -46.92 -3.53 18.56
CA LEU A 5 -45.83 -3.20 17.66
C LEU A 5 -45.14 -1.96 18.22
N GLU A 6 -43.93 -2.12 18.76
CA GLU A 6 -43.04 -0.97 18.95
C GLU A 6 -42.24 -0.72 17.68
N GLN A 7 -42.44 0.49 17.17
CA GLN A 7 -41.82 1.05 15.98
C GLN A 7 -40.32 1.28 16.23
N SER A 8 -39.47 0.56 15.49
CA SER A 8 -38.10 1.01 15.26
C SER A 8 -38.03 1.59 13.85
N SER A 9 -38.29 2.88 13.79
CA SER A 9 -37.98 3.78 12.68
C SER A 9 -36.46 3.85 12.50
N VAL A 10 -35.92 3.28 11.43
CA VAL A 10 -35.01 3.95 10.47
C VAL A 10 -35.01 3.07 9.22
N GLY A 11 -35.98 3.31 8.33
CA GLY A 11 -35.80 2.92 6.94
C GLY A 11 -34.77 3.87 6.35
N GLU A 12 -33.52 3.42 6.22
CA GLU A 12 -32.63 4.04 5.24
C GLU A 12 -33.26 3.76 3.88
N ILE A 13 -33.89 4.81 3.36
CA ILE A 13 -34.34 4.92 1.99
C ILE A 13 -33.15 4.51 1.13
N ILE A 14 -33.28 3.40 0.40
CA ILE A 14 -32.44 3.13 -0.74
C ILE A 14 -32.65 4.33 -1.65
N GLU A 15 -31.70 5.27 -1.67
CA GLU A 15 -31.70 6.33 -2.67
C GLU A 15 -31.65 5.64 -4.02
N VAL A 16 -32.80 5.58 -4.69
CA VAL A 16 -32.87 5.36 -6.11
C VAL A 16 -32.11 6.52 -6.71
N VAL A 17 -30.87 6.28 -7.13
CA VAL A 17 -30.06 7.24 -7.87
C VAL A 17 -30.94 7.75 -9.02
N PRO A 18 -31.31 9.04 -9.05
CA PRO A 18 -32.07 9.56 -10.17
C PRO A 18 -31.14 9.43 -11.38
N GLY A 19 -31.57 8.65 -12.37
CA GLY A 19 -30.89 8.57 -13.65
C GLY A 19 -30.62 9.99 -14.13
N ARG A 20 -29.34 10.32 -14.38
CA ARG A 20 -28.95 11.62 -14.91
C ARG A 20 -29.82 11.95 -16.13
N PRO A 21 -30.21 13.23 -16.32
CA PRO A 21 -31.03 13.61 -17.46
C PRO A 21 -30.34 13.19 -18.75
N ALA A 22 -31.10 12.52 -19.62
CA ALA A 22 -30.65 12.07 -20.92
C ALA A 22 -30.37 13.27 -21.82
N VAL A 23 -29.10 13.59 -22.02
CA VAL A 23 -28.66 14.39 -23.16
C VAL A 23 -27.31 13.84 -23.64
N VAL A 24 -27.14 13.94 -24.96
CA VAL A 24 -25.98 13.66 -25.82
C VAL A 24 -26.08 12.30 -26.50
N ASP A 25 -26.00 12.34 -27.84
CA ASP A 25 -25.79 11.20 -28.74
C ASP A 25 -24.69 10.27 -28.17
N ASN A 26 -25.09 9.32 -27.34
CA ASN A 26 -24.15 8.36 -26.78
C ASN A 26 -23.95 7.27 -27.81
N ASP A 27 -22.80 7.32 -28.47
CA ASP A 27 -22.23 6.23 -29.24
C ASP A 27 -22.49 4.87 -28.54
N PRO A 28 -23.07 3.87 -29.23
CA PRO A 28 -23.43 2.58 -28.63
C PRO A 28 -22.30 1.94 -27.81
N ILE A 29 -21.04 2.11 -28.23
CA ILE A 29 -19.86 1.58 -27.53
C ILE A 29 -19.73 2.22 -26.13
N THR A 30 -20.03 3.52 -26.01
CA THR A 30 -19.99 4.23 -24.73
C THR A 30 -21.08 3.70 -23.78
N ILE A 31 -22.28 3.42 -24.28
CA ILE A 31 -23.37 2.84 -23.50
C ILE A 31 -23.00 1.44 -23.02
N GLU A 32 -22.47 0.60 -23.90
CA GLU A 32 -22.03 -0.77 -23.56
C GLU A 32 -20.90 -0.76 -22.51
N ARG A 33 -19.92 0.12 -22.66
CA ARG A 33 -18.83 0.28 -21.67
C ARG A 33 -19.36 0.67 -20.31
N GLN A 34 -20.28 1.64 -20.26
CA GLN A 34 -20.90 2.10 -19.02
C GLN A 34 -21.73 0.97 -18.37
N TYR A 35 -22.56 0.27 -19.15
CA TYR A 35 -23.33 -0.87 -18.65
C TYR A 35 -22.43 -1.96 -18.05
N MET A 36 -21.35 -2.33 -18.73
CA MET A 36 -20.40 -3.33 -18.24
C MET A 36 -19.59 -2.88 -17.02
N HIS A 37 -19.41 -1.56 -16.85
CA HIS A 37 -18.82 -0.99 -15.65
C HIS A 37 -19.79 -1.10 -14.47
N ASP A 38 -21.02 -0.61 -14.65
CA ASP A 38 -22.03 -0.56 -13.60
C ASP A 38 -22.47 -1.94 -13.14
N LEU A 39 -22.63 -2.88 -14.08
CA LEU A 39 -22.94 -4.28 -13.75
C LEU A 39 -21.86 -4.88 -12.84
N ASN A 40 -20.58 -4.63 -13.13
CA ASN A 40 -19.48 -5.13 -12.31
C ASN A 40 -19.46 -4.46 -10.93
N GLU A 41 -19.64 -3.15 -10.84
CA GLU A 41 -19.68 -2.45 -9.54
C GLU A 41 -20.86 -2.91 -8.67
N GLN A 42 -22.03 -3.11 -9.28
CA GLN A 42 -23.20 -3.62 -8.56
C GLN A 42 -22.99 -5.05 -8.09
N ALA A 43 -22.41 -5.92 -8.92
CA ALA A 43 -22.07 -7.28 -8.51
C ALA A 43 -21.14 -7.30 -7.30
N VAL A 44 -20.05 -6.53 -7.32
CA VAL A 44 -19.12 -6.43 -6.17
C VAL A 44 -19.80 -5.84 -4.95
N THR A 45 -20.67 -4.85 -5.12
CA THR A 45 -21.42 -4.22 -4.02
C THR A 45 -22.37 -5.22 -3.36
N ILE A 46 -23.10 -6.00 -4.13
CA ILE A 46 -24.00 -7.05 -3.62
C ILE A 46 -23.19 -8.12 -2.88
N ILE A 47 -22.11 -8.63 -3.48
CA ILE A 47 -21.23 -9.63 -2.85
C ILE A 47 -20.69 -9.10 -1.52
N THR A 48 -20.19 -7.86 -1.52
CA THR A 48 -19.66 -7.21 -0.31
C THR A 48 -20.75 -7.09 0.76
N ALA A 49 -21.96 -6.63 0.40
CA ALA A 49 -23.06 -6.48 1.34
C ALA A 49 -23.52 -7.83 1.93
N VAL A 50 -23.56 -8.87 1.11
CA VAL A 50 -23.98 -10.21 1.51
C VAL A 50 -22.96 -10.86 2.45
N VAL A 51 -21.67 -10.79 2.11
CA VAL A 51 -20.58 -11.33 2.94
C VAL A 51 -20.47 -10.60 4.27
N THR A 52 -20.65 -9.28 4.28
CA THR A 52 -20.52 -8.46 5.51
C THR A 52 -21.72 -8.61 6.44
N LYS A 53 -22.94 -8.69 5.90
CA LYS A 53 -24.18 -8.78 6.71
C LYS A 53 -24.50 -10.21 7.15
N PHE A 54 -24.14 -11.22 6.35
CA PHE A 54 -24.51 -12.61 6.60
C PHE A 54 -23.34 -13.61 6.48
N PRO A 55 -22.18 -13.36 7.13
CA PRO A 55 -20.99 -14.20 6.94
C PRO A 55 -21.22 -15.65 7.35
N GLY A 56 -21.83 -15.89 8.52
CA GLY A 56 -22.10 -17.24 9.00
C GLY A 56 -22.98 -18.07 8.07
N THR A 57 -23.95 -17.43 7.40
CA THR A 57 -24.82 -18.07 6.42
C THR A 57 -24.06 -18.40 5.13
N ILE A 58 -23.39 -17.41 4.55
CA ILE A 58 -22.75 -17.53 3.23
C ILE A 58 -21.59 -18.53 3.25
N PHE A 59 -20.73 -18.46 4.26
CA PHE A 59 -19.60 -19.39 4.37
C PHE A 59 -20.00 -20.78 4.88
N SER A 60 -21.26 -20.99 5.26
CA SER A 60 -21.80 -22.32 5.60
C SER A 60 -22.58 -22.96 4.45
N LEU A 61 -22.75 -22.27 3.31
CA LEU A 61 -23.39 -22.86 2.14
C LEU A 61 -22.54 -24.02 1.58
N PRO A 62 -23.16 -25.12 1.13
CA PRO A 62 -22.43 -26.20 0.44
C PRO A 62 -21.66 -25.71 -0.79
N GLN A 63 -22.18 -24.69 -1.47
CA GLN A 63 -21.60 -24.09 -2.66
C GLN A 63 -20.55 -23.00 -2.36
N ALA A 64 -20.26 -22.70 -1.09
CA ALA A 64 -19.31 -21.65 -0.73
C ALA A 64 -17.93 -21.78 -1.43
N PRO A 65 -17.31 -22.99 -1.54
CA PRO A 65 -16.06 -23.13 -2.30
C PRO A 65 -16.20 -22.72 -3.77
N GLU A 66 -17.28 -23.14 -4.44
CA GLU A 66 -17.53 -22.84 -5.86
C GLU A 66 -17.78 -21.34 -6.06
N LEU A 67 -18.54 -20.71 -5.16
CA LEU A 67 -18.79 -19.28 -5.17
C LEU A 67 -17.48 -18.51 -5.01
N LEU A 68 -16.64 -18.86 -4.03
CA LEU A 68 -15.34 -18.22 -3.83
C LEU A 68 -14.44 -18.37 -5.06
N ASN A 69 -14.33 -19.58 -5.62
CA ASN A 69 -13.53 -19.82 -6.82
C ASN A 69 -14.05 -19.01 -8.01
N SER A 70 -15.36 -18.83 -8.16
CA SER A 70 -15.94 -18.03 -9.26
C SER A 70 -15.50 -16.57 -9.22
N LEU A 71 -15.22 -16.01 -8.03
CA LEU A 71 -14.76 -14.63 -7.85
C LEU A 71 -13.31 -14.41 -8.32
N VAL A 72 -12.53 -15.48 -8.53
CA VAL A 72 -11.09 -15.42 -8.84
C VAL A 72 -10.68 -16.27 -10.06
N SER A 73 -11.60 -17.04 -10.65
CA SER A 73 -11.29 -17.98 -11.74
C SER A 73 -10.63 -17.29 -12.94
N ASN A 74 -11.19 -16.15 -13.37
CA ASN A 74 -10.75 -15.40 -14.54
C ASN A 74 -9.99 -14.11 -14.19
N ILE A 75 -9.38 -14.06 -13.00
CA ILE A 75 -8.64 -12.89 -12.51
C ILE A 75 -7.62 -12.36 -13.52
N ASP A 76 -6.96 -13.22 -14.29
CA ASP A 76 -5.94 -12.85 -15.28
C ASP A 76 -6.52 -12.13 -16.51
N LEU A 77 -7.82 -12.28 -16.78
CA LEU A 77 -8.51 -11.64 -17.90
C LEU A 77 -9.17 -10.31 -17.53
N VAL A 78 -9.24 -9.99 -16.24
CA VAL A 78 -9.87 -8.76 -15.76
C VAL A 78 -8.93 -7.57 -16.02
N PRO A 79 -9.41 -6.48 -16.67
CA PRO A 79 -8.63 -5.26 -16.81
C PRO A 79 -8.30 -4.62 -15.45
N GLU A 80 -7.11 -4.05 -15.35
CA GLU A 80 -6.54 -3.44 -14.14
C GLU A 80 -7.51 -2.46 -13.48
N ILE A 81 -8.12 -1.58 -14.29
CA ILE A 81 -9.05 -0.54 -13.79
C ILE A 81 -10.26 -1.15 -13.05
N LYS A 82 -10.75 -2.31 -13.50
CA LYS A 82 -11.86 -3.04 -12.85
C LYS A 82 -11.36 -3.85 -11.64
N LEU A 83 -10.14 -4.39 -11.75
CA LEU A 83 -9.50 -5.17 -10.70
C LEU A 83 -9.37 -4.37 -9.40
N ARG A 84 -9.13 -3.06 -9.51
CA ARG A 84 -9.08 -2.15 -8.36
C ARG A 84 -10.29 -2.25 -7.45
N HIS A 85 -11.49 -2.27 -8.03
CA HIS A 85 -12.74 -2.30 -7.27
C HIS A 85 -12.91 -3.66 -6.55
N TRP A 86 -12.51 -4.75 -7.21
CA TRP A 86 -12.48 -6.08 -6.63
C TRP A 86 -11.51 -6.18 -5.44
N ILE A 87 -10.27 -5.69 -5.59
CA ILE A 87 -9.27 -5.67 -4.51
C ILE A 87 -9.80 -4.91 -3.29
N LYS A 88 -10.31 -3.69 -3.52
CA LYS A 88 -10.67 -2.76 -2.44
C LYS A 88 -11.95 -3.15 -1.69
N LYS A 89 -12.95 -3.69 -2.39
CA LYS A 89 -14.27 -4.02 -1.81
C LYS A 89 -14.49 -5.52 -1.74
N GLY A 90 -14.56 -6.19 -2.89
CA GLY A 90 -14.96 -7.59 -3.00
C GLY A 90 -14.06 -8.55 -2.22
N TRP A 91 -12.80 -8.69 -2.66
CA TRP A 91 -11.87 -9.64 -2.06
C TRP A 91 -11.54 -9.28 -0.61
N LYS A 92 -11.37 -7.99 -0.31
CA LYS A 92 -11.18 -7.52 1.07
C LYS A 92 -12.33 -8.00 1.96
N ALA A 93 -13.59 -7.82 1.55
CA ALA A 93 -14.74 -8.24 2.35
C ALA A 93 -14.76 -9.75 2.58
N VAL A 94 -14.49 -10.54 1.54
CA VAL A 94 -14.40 -12.01 1.63
C VAL A 94 -13.34 -12.44 2.65
N MET A 95 -12.14 -11.86 2.61
CA MET A 95 -11.07 -12.22 3.54
C MET A 95 -11.39 -11.81 4.98
N VAL A 96 -11.83 -10.57 5.19
CA VAL A 96 -11.98 -9.98 6.53
C VAL A 96 -13.20 -10.52 7.28
N PHE A 97 -14.29 -10.82 6.59
CA PHE A 97 -15.55 -11.24 7.22
C PHE A 97 -15.76 -12.76 7.23
N CYS A 98 -14.80 -13.54 6.72
CA CYS A 98 -14.86 -15.00 6.84
C CYS A 98 -14.70 -15.43 8.31
N PRO A 99 -15.68 -16.17 8.89
CA PRO A 99 -15.57 -16.71 10.23
C PRO A 99 -14.32 -17.60 10.38
N SER A 100 -13.68 -17.55 11.54
CA SER A 100 -12.42 -18.24 11.78
C SER A 100 -12.49 -19.76 11.59
N GLU A 101 -13.66 -20.34 11.86
CA GLU A 101 -13.98 -21.76 11.68
C GLU A 101 -14.04 -22.17 10.19
N ARG A 102 -14.07 -21.20 9.28
CA ARG A 102 -14.24 -21.37 7.84
C ARG A 102 -13.04 -20.89 7.02
N TRP A 103 -11.94 -20.47 7.64
CA TRP A 103 -10.77 -19.97 6.91
C TRP A 103 -10.17 -20.97 5.91
N SER A 104 -10.32 -22.27 6.13
CA SER A 104 -9.90 -23.29 5.16
C SER A 104 -10.56 -23.13 3.77
N LEU A 105 -11.72 -22.47 3.68
CA LEU A 105 -12.36 -22.14 2.41
C LEU A 105 -11.61 -21.07 1.63
N LEU A 106 -10.81 -20.23 2.30
CA LEU A 106 -10.05 -19.14 1.69
C LEU A 106 -8.75 -19.63 1.04
N THR A 107 -8.33 -20.88 1.25
CA THR A 107 -7.02 -21.36 0.80
C THR A 107 -6.83 -21.18 -0.71
N GLU A 108 -7.74 -21.74 -1.52
CA GLU A 108 -7.64 -21.64 -2.98
C GLU A 108 -7.88 -20.21 -3.46
N PHE A 109 -8.87 -19.53 -2.86
CA PHE A 109 -9.22 -18.16 -3.16
C PHE A 109 -8.02 -17.20 -3.02
N PHE A 110 -7.35 -17.23 -1.87
CA PHE A 110 -6.21 -16.37 -1.58
C PHE A 110 -4.96 -16.79 -2.35
N THR A 111 -4.73 -18.10 -2.53
CA THR A 111 -3.60 -18.59 -3.34
C THR A 111 -3.72 -18.14 -4.79
N ARG A 112 -4.92 -18.16 -5.37
CA ARG A 112 -5.18 -17.69 -6.73
C ARG A 112 -4.95 -16.18 -6.85
N ILE A 113 -5.46 -15.39 -5.91
CA ILE A 113 -5.25 -13.92 -5.88
C ILE A 113 -3.77 -13.61 -5.78
N SER A 114 -3.07 -14.19 -4.80
CA SER A 114 -1.67 -13.88 -4.54
C SER A 114 -0.76 -14.25 -5.70
N SER A 115 -0.98 -15.40 -6.33
CA SER A 115 -0.21 -15.84 -7.50
C SER A 115 -0.47 -14.98 -8.73
N SER A 116 -1.74 -14.69 -9.04
CA SER A 116 -2.09 -13.84 -10.20
C SER A 116 -1.56 -12.42 -10.03
N MET A 117 -1.75 -11.82 -8.86
CA MET A 117 -1.29 -10.46 -8.59
C MET A 117 0.23 -10.35 -8.57
N HIS A 118 0.95 -11.37 -8.08
CA HIS A 118 2.40 -11.40 -8.18
C HIS A 118 2.87 -11.29 -9.63
N VAL A 119 2.42 -12.20 -10.49
CA VAL A 119 2.80 -12.24 -11.91
C VAL A 119 2.39 -10.96 -12.64
N ARG A 120 1.16 -10.48 -12.38
CA ARG A 120 0.64 -9.26 -13.00
C ARG A 120 1.47 -8.04 -12.63
N LEU A 121 1.75 -7.83 -11.33
CA LEU A 121 2.52 -6.66 -10.90
C LEU A 121 3.95 -6.70 -11.41
N GLN A 122 4.60 -7.87 -11.44
CA GLN A 122 5.93 -7.99 -12.07
C GLN A 122 5.90 -7.53 -13.53
N LYS A 123 4.93 -8.02 -14.31
CA LYS A 123 4.79 -7.64 -15.72
C LYS A 123 4.52 -6.13 -15.89
N MET A 124 3.61 -5.58 -15.12
CA MET A 124 3.27 -4.15 -15.22
C MET A 124 4.47 -3.25 -14.89
N TRP A 125 5.21 -3.60 -13.84
CA TRP A 125 6.40 -2.83 -13.45
C TRP A 125 7.59 -3.04 -14.39
N ASP A 126 7.72 -4.20 -15.01
CA ASP A 126 8.68 -4.43 -16.09
C ASP A 126 8.38 -3.49 -17.26
N GLU A 127 7.13 -3.41 -17.72
CA GLU A 127 6.71 -2.48 -18.78
C GLU A 127 6.95 -1.01 -18.39
N VAL A 128 6.60 -0.60 -17.16
CA VAL A 128 6.90 0.76 -16.65
C VAL A 128 8.39 1.06 -16.64
N SER A 129 9.25 0.08 -16.38
CA SER A 129 10.71 0.28 -16.37
C SER A 129 11.31 0.61 -17.73
N HIS A 130 10.58 0.34 -18.82
CA HIS A 130 10.98 0.63 -20.20
C HIS A 130 10.53 2.02 -20.68
N ILE A 131 9.76 2.77 -19.88
CA ILE A 131 9.36 4.14 -20.24
C ILE A 131 10.62 5.02 -20.27
N ASP A 132 10.87 5.65 -21.42
CA ASP A 132 12.00 6.57 -21.59
C ASP A 132 11.64 7.97 -21.07
N TYR A 133 12.34 8.40 -20.00
CA TYR A 133 12.17 9.72 -19.41
C TYR A 133 13.19 10.75 -19.90
N ASP A 134 14.16 10.33 -20.73
CA ASP A 134 15.04 11.28 -21.44
C ASP A 134 14.29 11.96 -22.60
N SER A 135 13.26 11.27 -23.12
CA SER A 135 12.24 11.81 -24.03
C SER A 135 10.98 12.23 -23.26
N GLU A 136 10.10 13.03 -23.86
CA GLU A 136 8.79 13.33 -23.27
C GLU A 136 7.90 12.07 -23.34
N PRO A 137 7.47 11.50 -22.20
CA PRO A 137 6.63 10.31 -22.20
C PRO A 137 5.25 10.60 -22.80
N THR A 138 4.68 9.62 -23.48
CA THR A 138 3.32 9.73 -24.04
C THR A 138 2.25 9.72 -22.94
N GLU A 139 1.07 10.26 -23.25
CA GLU A 139 -0.08 10.23 -22.33
C GLU A 139 -0.46 8.78 -21.95
N GLU A 140 -0.36 7.84 -22.88
CA GLU A 140 -0.64 6.42 -22.66
C GLU A 140 0.34 5.79 -21.67
N GLU A 141 1.64 6.09 -21.79
CA GLU A 141 2.68 5.63 -20.86
C GLU A 141 2.48 6.21 -19.46
N LEU A 142 2.20 7.51 -19.34
CA LEU A 142 1.93 8.15 -18.06
C LEU A 142 0.67 7.61 -17.40
N PHE A 143 -0.39 7.37 -18.19
CA PHE A 143 -1.60 6.73 -17.71
C PHE A 143 -1.34 5.31 -17.21
N TYR A 144 -0.54 4.53 -17.96
CA TYR A 144 -0.18 3.17 -17.60
C TYR A 144 0.68 3.11 -16.32
N GLU A 145 1.67 3.98 -16.19
CA GLU A 145 2.46 4.12 -14.95
C GLU A 145 1.55 4.48 -13.77
N HIS A 146 0.63 5.44 -13.95
CA HIS A 146 -0.31 5.82 -12.90
C HIS A 146 -1.20 4.64 -12.48
N LEU A 147 -1.76 3.92 -13.45
CA LEU A 147 -2.59 2.74 -13.21
C LEU A 147 -1.81 1.66 -12.46
N THR A 148 -0.55 1.41 -12.86
CA THR A 148 0.36 0.48 -12.20
C THR A 148 0.60 0.84 -10.74
N CYS A 149 0.89 2.11 -10.46
CA CYS A 149 1.04 2.60 -9.09
C CYS A 149 -0.24 2.39 -8.27
N VAL A 150 -1.40 2.76 -8.83
CA VAL A 150 -2.69 2.64 -8.15
C VAL A 150 -3.01 1.18 -7.79
N ILE A 151 -2.89 0.27 -8.74
CA ILE A 151 -3.19 -1.16 -8.52
C ILE A 151 -2.23 -1.77 -7.50
N SER A 152 -0.93 -1.47 -7.62
CA SER A 152 0.08 -1.96 -6.68
C SER A 152 -0.22 -1.52 -5.25
N ARG A 153 -0.54 -0.23 -5.06
CA ARG A 153 -0.87 0.34 -3.75
C ARG A 153 -2.14 -0.25 -3.15
N GLU A 154 -3.17 -0.50 -3.96
CA GLU A 154 -4.42 -1.10 -3.50
C GLU A 154 -4.22 -2.58 -3.14
N TYR A 155 -3.42 -3.32 -3.91
CA TYR A 155 -3.11 -4.71 -3.61
C TYR A 155 -2.27 -4.87 -2.34
N VAL A 156 -1.23 -4.06 -2.16
CA VAL A 156 -0.45 -4.03 -0.91
C VAL A 156 -1.34 -3.65 0.28
N ASN A 157 -2.28 -2.72 0.11
CA ASN A 157 -3.26 -2.42 1.16
C ASN A 157 -4.21 -3.59 1.44
N PHE A 158 -4.64 -4.34 0.43
CA PHE A 158 -5.41 -5.57 0.62
C PHE A 158 -4.63 -6.60 1.45
N LEU A 159 -3.35 -6.83 1.14
CA LEU A 159 -2.48 -7.68 1.95
C LEU A 159 -2.34 -7.16 3.38
N ARG A 160 -2.23 -5.84 3.57
CA ARG A 160 -2.22 -5.22 4.92
C ARG A 160 -3.47 -5.56 5.69
N PHE A 161 -4.66 -5.50 5.10
CA PHE A 161 -5.90 -5.90 5.81
C PHE A 161 -5.93 -7.38 6.17
N CYS A 162 -5.24 -8.23 5.42
CA CYS A 162 -5.15 -9.66 5.73
C CYS A 162 -4.19 -9.93 6.90
N TYR A 163 -3.05 -9.23 6.97
CA TYR A 163 -1.97 -9.55 7.91
C TYR A 163 -1.86 -8.59 9.10
N ILE A 164 -2.30 -7.34 8.99
CA ILE A 164 -2.06 -6.30 10.01
C ILE A 164 -3.40 -5.74 10.52
N PRO A 165 -3.57 -5.59 11.84
CA PRO A 165 -4.76 -4.97 12.42
C PRO A 165 -5.01 -3.57 11.86
N SER A 166 -6.28 -3.19 11.75
CA SER A 166 -6.64 -1.82 11.36
C SER A 166 -6.23 -0.84 12.47
N GLU A 167 -5.94 0.42 12.11
CA GLU A 167 -5.36 1.45 13.02
C GLU A 167 -6.30 1.92 14.17
N GLY A 168 -7.33 1.14 14.53
CA GLY A 168 -8.22 1.39 15.67
C GLY A 168 -8.09 0.38 16.82
N GLU A 169 -7.34 -0.72 16.65
CA GLU A 169 -7.09 -1.71 17.69
C GLU A 169 -5.72 -1.42 18.36
N GLU A 170 -5.67 -1.42 19.69
CA GLU A 170 -4.61 -0.82 20.51
C GLU A 170 -3.16 -1.19 20.12
N ARG A 171 -2.36 -0.15 19.82
CA ARG A 171 -0.95 0.11 20.21
C ARG A 171 0.06 -1.05 20.32
N LYS A 172 -0.06 -2.09 19.51
CA LYS A 172 1.11 -2.90 19.14
C LYS A 172 1.28 -2.80 17.63
N THR A 173 2.10 -1.84 17.20
CA THR A 173 2.45 -1.51 15.81
C THR A 173 3.11 -2.65 15.00
N HIS A 174 3.12 -3.88 15.55
CA HIS A 174 3.81 -5.06 15.05
C HIS A 174 2.99 -6.36 15.20
N ALA A 175 1.75 -6.31 15.71
CA ALA A 175 0.94 -7.51 15.85
C ALA A 175 0.39 -7.96 14.49
N ILE A 176 0.47 -9.26 14.19
CA ILE A 176 -0.23 -9.89 13.06
C ILE A 176 -1.69 -10.16 13.46
N THR A 177 -2.63 -10.10 12.52
CA THR A 177 -4.03 -10.48 12.78
C THR A 177 -4.15 -12.00 12.96
N PRO A 178 -5.22 -12.50 13.61
CA PRO A 178 -5.49 -13.95 13.67
C PRO A 178 -5.59 -14.60 12.28
N LEU A 179 -6.18 -13.90 11.30
CA LEU A 179 -6.23 -14.36 9.91
C LEU A 179 -4.84 -14.42 9.28
N GLY A 180 -4.02 -13.37 9.48
CA GLY A 180 -2.64 -13.32 8.99
C GLY A 180 -1.79 -14.45 9.56
N GLU A 181 -1.93 -14.72 10.86
CA GLU A 181 -1.28 -15.85 11.54
C GLU A 181 -1.67 -17.17 10.88
N TRP A 182 -2.97 -17.36 10.63
CA TRP A 182 -3.47 -18.57 9.99
C TRP A 182 -2.95 -18.71 8.55
N LEU A 183 -2.96 -17.64 7.75
CA LEU A 183 -2.42 -17.64 6.39
C LEU A 183 -0.93 -18.00 6.38
N PHE A 184 -0.16 -17.43 7.31
CA PHE A 184 1.27 -17.69 7.46
C PHE A 184 1.54 -19.15 7.87
N THR A 185 0.92 -19.61 8.96
CA THR A 185 1.14 -20.95 9.52
C THR A 185 0.74 -22.06 8.54
N ASN A 186 -0.31 -21.83 7.75
CA ASN A 186 -0.79 -22.79 6.75
C ASN A 186 -0.15 -22.59 5.36
N ASN A 187 0.84 -21.70 5.24
CA ASN A 187 1.56 -21.43 3.99
C ASN A 187 0.64 -21.06 2.81
N VAL A 188 -0.46 -20.35 3.07
CA VAL A 188 -1.48 -20.01 2.07
C VAL A 188 -1.00 -18.82 1.24
N GLY A 189 -0.43 -19.09 0.06
CA GLY A 189 0.10 -18.06 -0.84
C GLY A 189 1.32 -17.30 -0.30
N LEU A 190 1.94 -17.77 0.78
CA LEU A 190 2.97 -17.05 1.54
C LEU A 190 4.18 -16.64 0.69
N SER A 191 4.70 -17.55 -0.14
CA SER A 191 5.82 -17.25 -1.04
C SER A 191 5.50 -16.06 -1.95
N GLN A 192 4.31 -16.06 -2.57
CA GLN A 192 3.89 -14.97 -3.46
C GLN A 192 3.66 -13.66 -2.72
N VAL A 193 3.16 -13.72 -1.48
CA VAL A 193 3.03 -12.56 -0.61
C VAL A 193 4.39 -11.97 -0.27
N ILE A 194 5.34 -12.78 0.20
CA ILE A 194 6.71 -12.32 0.54
C ILE A 194 7.37 -11.70 -0.68
N MET A 195 7.41 -12.42 -1.81
CA MET A 195 8.03 -11.93 -3.04
C MET A 195 7.38 -10.63 -3.52
N THR A 196 6.05 -10.54 -3.50
CA THR A 196 5.36 -9.32 -3.97
C THR A 196 5.60 -8.12 -3.04
N VAL A 197 5.49 -8.31 -1.73
CA VAL A 197 5.67 -7.23 -0.74
C VAL A 197 7.10 -6.70 -0.77
N PHE A 198 8.10 -7.59 -0.89
CA PHE A 198 9.50 -7.19 -0.93
C PHE A 198 9.93 -6.60 -2.26
N THR A 199 9.49 -7.14 -3.40
CA THR A 199 9.71 -6.47 -4.70
C THR A 199 8.96 -5.14 -4.78
N SER A 200 7.84 -4.96 -4.05
CA SER A 200 7.15 -3.66 -3.99
C SER A 200 8.00 -2.54 -3.41
N LEU A 201 9.03 -2.86 -2.62
CA LEU A 201 10.01 -1.88 -2.13
C LEU A 201 10.95 -1.37 -3.22
N THR A 202 11.11 -2.12 -4.32
CA THR A 202 12.08 -1.85 -5.38
C THR A 202 11.43 -1.26 -6.64
N PHE A 203 10.12 -1.06 -6.63
CA PHE A 203 9.41 -0.37 -7.70
C PHE A 203 9.57 1.14 -7.57
N ARG A 204 9.48 1.87 -8.69
CA ARG A 204 9.70 3.33 -8.74
C ARG A 204 8.51 4.13 -8.19
N ASP A 205 8.06 3.79 -6.98
CA ASP A 205 6.95 4.40 -6.28
C ASP A 205 7.23 4.43 -4.77
N SER A 206 7.74 5.56 -4.27
CA SER A 206 8.10 5.71 -2.85
C SER A 206 6.88 5.57 -1.92
N GLN A 207 5.68 5.90 -2.39
CA GLN A 207 4.45 5.74 -1.61
C GLN A 207 4.04 4.27 -1.48
N LEU A 208 4.24 3.48 -2.53
CA LEU A 208 4.07 2.03 -2.46
C LEU A 208 5.09 1.40 -1.50
N ALA A 209 6.36 1.78 -1.60
CA ALA A 209 7.41 1.29 -0.71
C ALA A 209 7.06 1.55 0.76
N LEU A 210 6.68 2.80 1.10
CA LEU A 210 6.24 3.19 2.44
C LEU A 210 5.03 2.39 2.93
N ARG A 211 4.06 2.09 2.05
CA ARG A 211 2.90 1.25 2.38
C ARG A 211 3.26 -0.22 2.59
N ALA A 212 4.28 -0.74 1.91
CA ALA A 212 4.73 -2.12 2.05
C ALA A 212 5.53 -2.35 3.34
N MET A 213 6.23 -1.33 3.86
CA MET A 213 7.12 -1.47 5.02
C MET A 213 6.50 -2.18 6.24
N PRO A 214 5.26 -1.90 6.68
CA PRO A 214 4.69 -2.59 7.83
C PRO A 214 4.56 -4.10 7.61
N LEU A 215 4.20 -4.53 6.39
CA LEU A 215 4.15 -5.95 6.03
C LEU A 215 5.54 -6.56 6.03
N CYS A 216 6.54 -5.87 5.47
CA CYS A 216 7.93 -6.34 5.50
C CYS A 216 8.41 -6.60 6.92
N LYS A 217 8.09 -5.71 7.87
CA LYS A 217 8.46 -5.88 9.29
C LYS A 217 7.82 -7.11 9.92
N VAL A 218 6.49 -7.23 9.80
CA VAL A 218 5.73 -8.35 10.39
C VAL A 218 6.17 -9.69 9.77
N LEU A 219 6.33 -9.74 8.45
CA LEU A 219 6.79 -10.96 7.77
C LEU A 219 8.23 -11.32 8.17
N SER A 220 9.12 -10.35 8.37
CA SER A 220 10.50 -10.61 8.84
C SER A 220 10.53 -11.14 10.26
N GLU A 221 9.68 -10.61 11.15
CA GLU A 221 9.55 -11.11 12.51
C GLU A 221 8.97 -12.53 12.54
N LYS A 222 8.04 -12.84 11.63
CA LYS A 222 7.40 -14.17 11.55
C LYS A 222 8.22 -15.24 10.85
N LEU A 223 9.05 -14.87 9.88
CA LEU A 223 9.93 -15.82 9.19
C LEU A 223 10.94 -16.49 10.13
N VAL A 224 11.15 -15.93 11.33
CA VAL A 224 11.90 -16.57 12.42
C VAL A 224 11.44 -18.00 12.72
N GLU A 225 10.14 -18.30 12.57
CA GLU A 225 9.57 -19.62 12.88
C GLU A 225 9.86 -20.67 11.79
N CYS A 226 10.09 -20.24 10.54
CA CYS A 226 10.29 -21.11 9.36
C CYS A 226 11.42 -20.59 8.47
N TYR A 227 12.54 -20.23 9.11
CA TYR A 227 13.62 -19.49 8.46
C TYR A 227 14.25 -20.23 7.28
N ASP A 228 14.47 -19.48 6.19
CA ASP A 228 15.21 -19.88 5.00
C ASP A 228 16.25 -18.79 4.67
N ASP A 229 17.51 -19.19 4.44
CA ASP A 229 18.62 -18.25 4.29
C ASP A 229 18.53 -17.44 2.99
N GLU A 230 18.12 -18.08 1.90
CA GLU A 230 17.96 -17.42 0.60
C GLU A 230 16.85 -16.38 0.66
N VAL A 231 15.73 -16.71 1.31
CA VAL A 231 14.62 -15.77 1.54
C VAL A 231 15.07 -14.59 2.40
N GLY A 232 15.82 -14.85 3.48
CA GLY A 232 16.32 -13.79 4.35
C GLY A 232 17.29 -12.83 3.64
N VAL A 233 18.21 -13.37 2.83
CA VAL A 233 19.11 -12.58 1.97
C VAL A 233 18.30 -11.75 0.97
N TYR A 234 17.33 -12.35 0.28
CA TYR A 234 16.46 -11.66 -0.67
C TYR A 234 15.73 -10.47 -0.01
N MET A 235 15.16 -10.67 1.17
CA MET A 235 14.45 -9.62 1.93
C MET A 235 15.36 -8.44 2.27
N LEU A 236 16.58 -8.72 2.73
CA LEU A 236 17.56 -7.68 3.06
C LEU A 236 18.03 -6.94 1.79
N VAL A 237 18.28 -7.66 0.70
CA VAL A 237 18.67 -7.07 -0.59
C VAL A 237 17.57 -6.14 -1.11
N CYS A 238 16.30 -6.56 -1.10
CA CYS A 238 15.16 -5.70 -1.49
C CYS A 238 15.08 -4.43 -0.64
N ALA A 239 15.27 -4.52 0.67
CA ALA A 239 15.27 -3.36 1.55
C ALA A 239 16.45 -2.40 1.26
N ILE A 240 17.65 -2.92 1.01
CA ILE A 240 18.81 -2.08 0.62
C ILE A 240 18.57 -1.42 -0.74
N ARG A 241 18.06 -2.18 -1.74
CA ARG A 241 17.71 -1.64 -3.07
C ARG A 241 16.65 -0.54 -3.00
N SER A 242 15.67 -0.68 -2.11
CA SER A 242 14.68 0.37 -1.88
C SER A 242 15.31 1.68 -1.38
N LEU A 243 16.37 1.58 -0.57
CA LEU A 243 17.11 2.74 -0.10
C LEU A 243 17.99 3.33 -1.20
N GLN A 244 18.49 2.53 -2.14
CA GLN A 244 19.15 3.05 -3.35
C GLN A 244 18.16 3.88 -4.18
N LEU A 245 16.96 3.36 -4.39
CA LEU A 245 15.96 3.98 -5.26
C LEU A 245 15.28 5.21 -4.63
N HIS A 246 15.02 5.18 -3.32
CA HIS A 246 14.19 6.19 -2.64
C HIS A 246 14.92 6.89 -1.49
N GLY A 247 16.20 6.61 -1.23
CA GLY A 247 16.90 7.10 -0.04
C GLY A 247 17.07 8.62 0.03
N ALA A 248 17.01 9.30 -1.12
CA ALA A 248 17.05 10.74 -1.21
C ALA A 248 15.67 11.42 -1.08
N ASP A 249 14.57 10.65 -1.04
CA ASP A 249 13.24 11.17 -0.74
C ASP A 249 13.17 11.59 0.74
N GLU A 250 12.77 12.85 0.98
CA GLU A 250 12.74 13.45 2.33
C GLU A 250 11.81 12.70 3.30
N VAL A 251 10.76 12.05 2.78
CA VAL A 251 9.76 11.32 3.55
C VAL A 251 10.16 9.85 3.71
N ALA A 252 10.66 9.21 2.65
CA ALA A 252 10.93 7.77 2.62
C ALA A 252 12.32 7.38 3.15
N GLY A 253 13.34 8.21 2.98
CA GLY A 253 14.73 7.83 3.27
C GLY A 253 14.96 7.39 4.73
N THR A 254 14.51 8.17 5.70
CA THR A 254 14.68 7.82 7.13
C THR A 254 13.89 6.55 7.53
N PRO A 255 12.60 6.40 7.16
CA PRO A 255 11.89 5.14 7.35
C PRO A 255 12.60 3.93 6.74
N LEU A 256 13.11 4.02 5.52
CA LEU A 256 13.77 2.91 4.83
C LEU A 256 15.09 2.49 5.49
N ILE A 257 15.90 3.44 5.98
CA ILE A 257 17.06 3.13 6.84
C ILE A 257 16.62 2.30 8.05
N GLY A 258 15.50 2.70 8.68
CA GLY A 258 14.91 1.95 9.79
C GLY A 258 14.42 0.55 9.40
N LEU A 259 13.90 0.37 8.19
CA LEU A 259 13.49 -0.94 7.69
C LEU A 259 14.69 -1.87 7.49
N VAL A 260 15.77 -1.41 6.85
CA VAL A 260 16.98 -2.23 6.66
C VAL A 260 17.53 -2.71 8.00
N PHE A 261 17.62 -1.80 8.99
CA PHE A 261 18.03 -2.16 10.35
C PHE A 261 17.11 -3.21 10.97
N HIS A 262 15.80 -3.03 10.84
CA HIS A 262 14.79 -3.94 11.40
C HIS A 262 14.94 -5.35 10.84
N ILE A 263 15.02 -5.47 9.51
CA ILE A 263 15.11 -6.76 8.83
C ILE A 263 16.42 -7.46 9.16
N TYR A 264 17.53 -6.72 9.13
CA TYR A 264 18.82 -7.27 9.56
C TYR A 264 18.73 -7.80 10.99
N CYS A 265 18.21 -7.02 11.92
CA CYS A 265 18.09 -7.44 13.32
C CYS A 265 17.18 -8.66 13.50
N ALA A 266 16.02 -8.70 12.84
CA ALA A 266 15.05 -9.79 12.96
C ALA A 266 15.64 -11.12 12.46
N LEU A 267 16.38 -11.08 11.36
CA LEU A 267 16.89 -12.28 10.69
C LEU A 267 18.31 -12.66 11.13
N ARG A 268 19.10 -11.74 11.70
CA ARG A 268 20.52 -11.99 12.02
C ARG A 268 20.74 -13.15 12.96
N ARG A 269 19.81 -13.41 13.89
CA ARG A 269 19.91 -14.57 14.80
C ARG A 269 19.95 -15.92 14.06
N PHE A 270 19.45 -15.97 12.83
CA PHE A 270 19.25 -17.20 12.06
C PHE A 270 20.13 -17.28 10.82
N SER A 271 20.83 -16.19 10.48
CA SER A 271 21.59 -16.06 9.23
C SER A 271 23.00 -15.56 9.46
N ASP A 272 23.97 -16.30 8.97
CA ASP A 272 25.37 -15.85 8.88
C ASP A 272 25.70 -15.23 7.52
N SER A 273 24.76 -15.27 6.57
CA SER A 273 24.91 -14.70 5.23
C SER A 273 24.62 -13.20 5.18
N LEU A 274 23.80 -12.65 6.09
CA LEU A 274 23.46 -11.20 6.06
C LEU A 274 24.65 -10.25 6.14
N PRO A 275 25.72 -10.49 6.94
CA PRO A 275 26.92 -9.68 6.89
C PRO A 275 27.54 -9.61 5.49
N GLN A 276 27.48 -10.69 4.70
CA GLN A 276 28.02 -10.72 3.33
C GLN A 276 27.23 -9.81 2.39
N VAL A 277 25.94 -9.61 2.65
CA VAL A 277 25.12 -8.63 1.91
C VAL A 277 25.56 -7.21 2.25
N LEU A 278 25.87 -6.92 3.52
CA LEU A 278 26.35 -5.60 3.94
C LEU A 278 27.73 -5.25 3.38
N LEU A 279 28.61 -6.25 3.20
CA LEU A 279 29.93 -6.06 2.59
C LEU A 279 29.86 -5.67 1.09
N GLN A 280 28.73 -5.89 0.43
CA GLN A 280 28.52 -5.47 -0.96
C GLN A 280 28.13 -3.98 -1.07
N ILE A 281 27.94 -3.28 0.05
CA ILE A 281 27.62 -1.85 0.06
C ILE A 281 28.87 -1.03 -0.30
N PRO A 282 28.76 -0.03 -1.20
CA PRO A 282 29.87 0.86 -1.53
C PRO A 282 30.43 1.56 -0.29
N ASP A 283 31.75 1.72 -0.24
CA ASP A 283 32.49 2.42 0.82
C ASP A 283 32.35 1.81 2.23
N VAL A 284 31.91 0.55 2.35
CA VAL A 284 31.84 -0.19 3.61
C VAL A 284 33.01 -1.17 3.71
N THR A 285 33.75 -1.12 4.82
CA THR A 285 34.87 -2.04 5.10
C THR A 285 34.45 -3.19 6.01
N THR A 286 35.26 -4.24 6.05
CA THR A 286 35.03 -5.40 6.93
C THR A 286 34.93 -4.99 8.39
N GLU A 287 35.77 -4.07 8.85
CA GLU A 287 35.76 -3.60 10.25
C GLU A 287 34.45 -2.87 10.59
N ILE A 288 33.88 -2.11 9.64
CA ILE A 288 32.60 -1.41 9.83
C ILE A 288 31.47 -2.42 9.97
N VAL A 289 31.43 -3.45 9.11
CA VAL A 289 30.42 -4.51 9.18
C VAL A 289 30.57 -5.32 10.46
N GLU A 290 31.77 -5.73 10.82
CA GLU A 290 32.04 -6.49 12.05
C GLU A 290 31.62 -5.71 13.31
N ALA A 291 31.93 -4.41 13.38
CA ALA A 291 31.52 -3.55 14.48
C ALA A 291 29.99 -3.42 14.57
N PHE A 292 29.32 -3.22 13.43
CA PHE A 292 27.86 -3.17 13.37
C PHE A 292 27.24 -4.51 13.79
N ASP A 293 27.73 -5.61 13.23
CA ASP A 293 27.20 -6.96 13.44
C ASP A 293 27.40 -7.45 14.89
N SER A 294 28.58 -7.17 15.47
CA SER A 294 28.86 -7.44 16.89
C SER A 294 27.87 -6.70 17.81
N LYS A 295 27.58 -5.44 17.48
CA LYS A 295 26.62 -4.62 18.24
C LYS A 295 25.19 -5.12 18.13
N ILE A 296 24.76 -5.56 16.94
CA ILE A 296 23.45 -6.21 16.76
C ILE A 296 23.38 -7.52 17.56
N ARG A 297 24.43 -8.35 17.54
CA ARG A 297 24.47 -9.58 18.34
C ARG A 297 24.37 -9.32 19.84
N ALA A 298 25.10 -8.34 20.36
CA ALA A 298 25.01 -7.94 21.77
C ALA A 298 23.60 -7.46 22.14
N MET A 299 22.93 -6.73 21.24
CA MET A 299 21.54 -6.32 21.43
C MET A 299 20.57 -7.51 21.45
N ILE A 300 20.76 -8.49 20.56
CA ILE A 300 19.93 -9.71 20.51
C ILE A 300 20.15 -10.58 21.76
N ALA A 301 21.39 -10.66 22.27
CA ALA A 301 21.73 -11.40 23.49
C ALA A 301 21.21 -10.72 24.77
N GLY A 302 20.82 -9.45 24.70
CA GLY A 302 20.39 -8.65 25.86
C GLY A 302 21.53 -7.99 26.64
N ASP A 303 22.76 -8.08 26.14
CA ASP A 303 23.96 -7.51 26.77
C ASP A 303 24.08 -6.00 26.56
N GLU A 304 23.47 -5.46 25.49
CA GLU A 304 23.47 -4.03 25.18
C GLU A 304 22.07 -3.51 24.84
N ILE A 305 21.63 -2.45 25.52
CA ILE A 305 20.37 -1.77 25.22
C ILE A 305 20.67 -0.47 24.48
N LEU A 306 20.20 -0.38 23.24
CA LEU A 306 20.40 0.80 22.40
C LEU A 306 19.14 1.64 22.27
N LEU A 307 19.32 2.95 22.40
CA LEU A 307 18.27 3.91 22.14
C LEU A 307 17.95 3.97 20.64
N GLU A 308 16.69 4.24 20.28
CA GLU A 308 16.26 4.36 18.88
C GLU A 308 17.11 5.35 18.06
N LYS A 309 17.54 6.45 18.69
CA LYS A 309 18.44 7.43 18.05
C LYS A 309 19.78 6.80 17.66
N GLN A 310 20.35 5.94 18.52
CA GLN A 310 21.62 5.26 18.27
C GLN A 310 21.48 4.22 17.16
N LYS A 311 20.41 3.41 17.18
CA LYS A 311 20.09 2.45 16.11
C LYS A 311 20.05 3.12 14.74
N LYS A 312 19.31 4.22 14.63
CA LYS A 312 19.21 5.00 13.39
C LYS A 312 20.54 5.58 12.93
N GLU A 313 21.35 6.11 13.84
CA GLU A 313 22.64 6.69 13.49
C GLU A 313 23.64 5.64 13.01
N MET A 314 23.69 4.47 13.66
CA MET A 314 24.52 3.35 13.21
C MET A 314 24.09 2.88 11.80
N ALA A 315 22.79 2.67 11.60
CA ALA A 315 22.26 2.27 10.30
C ALA A 315 22.57 3.32 9.23
N ARG A 316 22.41 4.62 9.53
CA ARG A 316 22.71 5.70 8.61
C ARG A 316 24.18 5.74 8.20
N ARG A 317 25.10 5.51 9.14
CA ARG A 317 26.54 5.47 8.85
C ARG A 317 26.90 4.33 7.91
N LEU A 318 26.39 3.13 8.20
CA LEU A 318 26.60 1.94 7.38
C LEU A 318 26.01 2.10 5.97
N LEU A 319 24.80 2.65 5.88
CA LEU A 319 24.04 2.73 4.64
C LEU A 319 24.31 4.02 3.84
N LYS A 320 25.27 4.85 4.24
CA LYS A 320 25.54 6.13 3.60
C LYS A 320 25.90 5.98 2.11
N GLY A 321 26.68 4.97 1.76
CA GLY A 321 27.09 4.68 0.37
C GLY A 321 25.96 4.13 -0.51
N VAL A 322 24.83 3.74 0.09
CA VAL A 322 23.65 3.22 -0.64
C VAL A 322 22.81 4.34 -1.22
N ILE A 323 22.75 5.49 -0.53
CA ILE A 323 21.86 6.60 -0.89
C ILE A 323 22.43 7.33 -2.10
N THR A 324 21.93 7.00 -3.29
CA THR A 324 22.23 7.77 -4.50
C THR A 324 21.43 9.07 -4.51
N LEU A 325 22.07 10.18 -4.87
CA LEU A 325 21.38 11.46 -5.10
C LEU A 325 20.34 11.29 -6.21
N THR A 326 19.17 11.91 -6.06
CA THR A 326 18.16 11.89 -7.13
C THR A 326 18.69 12.53 -8.41
N VAL A 327 18.18 12.13 -9.58
CA VAL A 327 18.54 12.75 -10.88
C VAL A 327 18.34 14.28 -10.85
N GLY A 328 17.32 14.77 -10.16
CA GLY A 328 17.08 16.21 -9.96
C GLY A 328 18.13 16.92 -9.08
N GLU A 329 18.79 16.21 -8.18
CA GLU A 329 19.90 16.73 -7.36
C GLU A 329 21.25 16.61 -8.07
N GLN A 330 21.44 15.58 -8.90
CA GLN A 330 22.63 15.42 -9.75
C GLN A 330 22.72 16.52 -10.82
N HIS A 331 21.57 16.98 -11.34
CA HIS A 331 21.49 18.07 -12.32
C HIS A 331 21.27 19.47 -11.73
N LYS A 332 21.23 19.61 -10.38
CA LYS A 332 21.35 20.93 -9.74
C LYS A 332 22.77 21.45 -9.98
N LYS A 333 22.98 22.12 -11.13
CA LYS A 333 24.02 23.16 -11.19
C LYS A 333 23.80 24.06 -9.97
N PRO A 334 24.84 24.41 -9.19
CA PRO A 334 24.67 25.37 -8.10
C PRO A 334 24.19 26.69 -8.71
N VAL A 335 22.88 26.92 -8.66
CA VAL A 335 22.29 28.19 -9.08
C VAL A 335 22.61 29.16 -7.96
N TYR A 336 23.66 29.95 -8.15
CA TYR A 336 23.83 31.20 -7.42
C TYR A 336 22.66 32.09 -7.81
N LEU A 337 21.54 31.96 -7.10
CA LEU A 337 20.43 32.89 -7.20
C LEU A 337 21.01 34.26 -6.86
N ARG A 338 21.10 35.14 -7.87
CA ARG A 338 21.34 36.56 -7.60
C ARG A 338 20.32 37.00 -6.57
N PRO A 339 20.68 37.79 -5.55
CA PRO A 339 19.72 38.37 -4.63
C PRO A 339 18.62 39.01 -5.46
N LEU A 340 17.41 38.43 -5.40
CA LEU A 340 16.27 39.00 -6.09
C LEU A 340 16.06 40.41 -5.52
N PRO A 341 15.76 41.42 -6.37
CA PRO A 341 15.43 42.74 -5.87
C PRO A 341 14.28 42.62 -4.86
N PRO A 342 14.31 43.39 -3.75
CA PRO A 342 13.30 43.28 -2.70
C PRO A 342 11.91 43.44 -3.29
N ILE A 343 11.04 42.45 -3.08
CA ILE A 343 9.63 42.57 -3.42
C ILE A 343 9.08 43.72 -2.57
N GLU A 344 8.65 44.81 -3.21
CA GLU A 344 7.98 45.90 -2.53
C GLU A 344 6.78 45.33 -1.78
N LYS A 345 6.84 45.37 -0.45
CA LYS A 345 5.72 45.01 0.40
C LYS A 345 4.58 45.94 0.01
N ARG A 346 3.47 45.39 -0.51
CA ARG A 346 2.21 46.13 -0.64
C ARG A 346 1.96 46.86 0.67
N ARG A 347 1.85 48.19 0.62
CA ARG A 347 1.44 48.99 1.77
C ARG A 347 0.14 48.38 2.30
N ARG A 348 0.09 48.12 3.62
CA ARG A 348 -1.18 47.86 4.29
C ARG A 348 -2.05 49.09 4.01
N VAL A 349 -3.20 48.88 3.39
CA VAL A 349 -4.27 49.88 3.36
C VAL A 349 -4.63 50.09 4.82
N GLU A 350 -4.40 51.30 5.34
CA GLU A 350 -4.86 51.69 6.67
C GLU A 350 -6.38 51.70 6.65
N ASN A 351 -6.99 51.16 7.70
CA ASN A 351 -8.44 51.04 7.90
C ASN A 351 -9.17 52.34 7.51
N GLU A 352 -9.76 52.38 6.32
CA GLU A 352 -10.91 53.23 6.07
C GLU A 352 -12.11 52.52 6.71
N ASN A 353 -12.91 53.24 7.49
CA ASN A 353 -14.12 52.70 8.10
C ASN A 353 -15.01 52.14 7.00
N ASP A 354 -15.20 50.82 6.98
CA ASP A 354 -16.12 50.16 6.07
C ASP A 354 -17.55 50.67 6.32
N ASP A 355 -17.99 51.63 5.52
CA ASP A 355 -19.39 52.05 5.47
C ASP A 355 -20.15 50.99 4.64
N PHE A 356 -20.64 49.96 5.32
CA PHE A 356 -21.40 48.86 4.73
C PHE A 356 -22.82 49.27 4.25
N ALA A 357 -23.15 50.57 4.24
CA ALA A 357 -24.45 51.08 3.80
C ALA A 357 -24.77 50.74 2.32
N ASP A 358 -23.76 50.65 1.45
CA ASP A 358 -23.96 50.38 0.02
C ASP A 358 -24.11 48.89 -0.32
N ILE A 359 -23.71 47.97 0.58
CA ILE A 359 -23.89 46.53 0.36
C ILE A 359 -25.35 46.10 0.53
N ALA A 360 -26.15 46.84 1.29
CA ALA A 360 -27.58 46.59 1.42
C ALA A 360 -28.37 46.90 0.13
N LEU A 361 -27.87 47.82 -0.70
CA LEU A 361 -28.49 48.17 -1.99
C LEU A 361 -28.32 47.10 -3.06
N LEU A 362 -27.27 46.26 -2.96
CA LEU A 362 -27.01 45.15 -3.89
C LEU A 362 -28.03 43.99 -3.78
N PHE A 363 -28.80 43.92 -2.68
CA PHE A 363 -29.75 42.83 -2.44
C PHE A 363 -31.22 43.29 -2.36
N ALA A 364 -31.50 44.57 -2.65
CA ALA A 364 -32.83 45.15 -2.50
C ALA A 364 -33.72 45.09 -3.75
N GLU A 365 -33.19 44.82 -4.95
CA GLU A 365 -34.02 44.73 -6.17
C GLU A 365 -34.30 43.27 -6.54
N GLY A 366 -35.49 42.79 -6.13
CA GLY A 366 -35.99 41.48 -6.53
C GLY A 366 -37.07 40.87 -5.63
N ARG A 367 -37.91 41.70 -4.99
CA ARG A 367 -39.24 41.28 -4.55
C ARG A 367 -40.24 42.33 -5.01
N ASP A 368 -40.83 42.08 -6.16
CA ASP A 368 -42.29 42.06 -6.35
C ASP A 368 -42.61 41.11 -7.51
#